data_AF-F7WD29-F1
#
_entry.id   AF-F7WD29-F1
#
_cell.length_a   1.000
_cell.length_b   1.000
_cell.length_c   1.000
_cell.angle_alpha   90.00
_cell.angle_beta   90.00
_cell.angle_gamma   90.00
#
_symmetry.space_group_name_H-M   'P 1'
#
loop_
_entity.id
_entity.type
_entity.pdbx_description
1 polymer ?
#
loop_
_entity_poly.entity_id
_entity_poly.type
_entity_poly.pdbx_seq_one_letter_code
_entity_poly.pdbx_strand_id
1 'polypeptide(L)'
;MLENKHTTLEGLKEILEHRASLNWGLSKTLKESFPSIIPVKRVKIENNILSNLSSLPLLSGGGNWVAGFSSGEANFFITMSGTKVWLRFSIAQDSRDILLLKSLVKFF
;
A
#
# COMPACT_ATOMS: atom_id res chain seq x y z
N MET A 1 -5.28 5.49 -22.04
CA MET A 1 -5.75 4.57 -23.11
C MET A 1 -7.07 5.01 -23.71
N LEU A 2 -8.13 5.25 -22.92
CA LEU A 2 -9.44 5.67 -23.44
C LEU A 2 -9.41 6.93 -24.33
N GLU A 3 -8.60 7.93 -23.96
CA GLU A 3 -8.47 9.18 -24.73
C GLU A 3 -7.27 9.20 -25.69
N ASN A 4 -6.52 8.10 -25.78
CA ASN A 4 -5.29 7.96 -26.59
C ASN A 4 -4.16 9.00 -26.42
N LYS A 5 -4.24 9.95 -25.48
CA LYS A 5 -3.22 10.99 -25.22
C LYS A 5 -1.76 10.50 -25.10
N HIS A 6 -1.53 9.27 -24.66
CA HIS A 6 -0.19 8.65 -24.58
C HIS A 6 0.58 8.59 -25.90
N THR A 7 -0.07 8.78 -27.05
CA THR A 7 0.60 8.81 -28.37
C THR A 7 1.23 10.16 -28.69
N THR A 8 0.97 11.20 -27.89
CA THR A 8 1.63 12.51 -28.01
C THR A 8 2.75 12.65 -26.99
N LEU A 9 3.67 13.57 -27.27
CA LEU A 9 4.78 13.86 -26.35
C LEU A 9 4.26 14.41 -25.01
N GLU A 10 3.21 15.22 -25.04
CA GLU A 10 2.59 15.82 -23.86
C GLU A 10 1.96 14.74 -22.96
N GLY A 11 1.19 13.81 -23.54
CA GLY A 11 0.60 12.73 -22.75
C GLY A 11 1.64 11.73 -22.25
N LEU A 12 2.74 11.52 -23.00
CA LEU A 12 3.87 10.74 -22.50
C LEU A 12 4.54 11.43 -21.29
N LYS A 13 4.73 12.75 -21.34
CA LYS A 13 5.27 13.52 -20.20
C LYS A 13 4.36 13.40 -18.98
N GLU A 14 3.05 13.53 -19.14
CA GLU A 14 2.08 13.35 -18.05
C GLU A 14 2.19 11.95 -17.40
N ILE A 15 2.33 10.90 -18.21
CA ILE A 15 2.56 9.53 -17.70
C ILE A 15 3.88 9.46 -16.90
N LEU A 16 4.94 10.11 -17.37
CA LEU A 16 6.22 10.13 -16.68
C LEU A 16 6.15 10.89 -15.35
N GLU A 17 5.39 11.99 -15.28
CA GLU A 17 5.15 12.74 -14.04
C GLU A 17 4.45 11.85 -13.00
N HIS A 18 3.45 11.07 -13.40
CA HIS A 18 2.82 10.07 -12.52
C HIS A 18 3.80 8.96 -12.15
N ARG A 19 4.51 8.39 -13.12
CA ARG A 19 5.45 7.30 -12.89
C ARG A 19 6.58 7.70 -11.95
N ALA A 20 7.00 8.97 -11.98
CA ALA A 20 8.03 9.49 -11.08
C ALA A 20 7.64 9.40 -9.60
N SER A 21 6.34 9.37 -9.28
CA SER A 21 5.81 9.23 -7.91
C SER A 21 5.37 7.82 -7.53
N LEU A 22 5.39 6.88 -8.49
CA LEU A 22 5.07 5.47 -8.27
C LEU A 22 6.33 4.70 -7.87
N ASN A 23 6.20 3.81 -6.87
CA ASN A 23 7.25 2.90 -6.41
C ASN A 23 8.60 3.63 -6.18
N TRP A 24 9.62 3.30 -6.97
CA TRP A 24 10.97 3.91 -6.89
C TRP A 24 11.19 5.06 -7.88
N GLY A 25 10.13 5.55 -8.52
CA GLY A 25 10.22 6.65 -9.49
C GLY A 25 10.95 6.26 -10.78
N LEU A 26 11.48 7.26 -11.49
CA LEU A 26 12.12 7.09 -12.80
C LEU A 26 13.52 6.48 -12.70
N SER A 27 13.88 5.67 -13.71
CA SER A 27 15.25 5.19 -13.89
C SER A 27 16.21 6.32 -14.26
N LYS A 28 17.52 6.08 -14.13
CA LYS A 28 18.56 7.05 -14.51
C LYS A 28 18.41 7.52 -15.96
N THR A 29 18.29 6.58 -16.90
CA THR A 29 18.11 6.87 -18.32
C THR A 29 16.89 7.76 -18.58
N LEU A 30 15.76 7.50 -17.91
CA LEU A 30 14.56 8.32 -18.08
C LEU A 30 14.73 9.73 -17.50
N LYS A 31 15.44 9.89 -16.39
CA LYS A 31 15.74 11.22 -15.84
C LYS A 31 16.66 12.02 -16.77
N GLU A 32 17.61 11.36 -17.42
CA GLU A 32 18.51 12.00 -18.40
C GLU A 32 17.79 12.36 -19.70
N SER A 33 16.91 11.50 -20.20
CA SER A 33 16.10 11.78 -21.40
C SER A 33 14.99 12.80 -21.16
N PHE A 34 14.48 12.90 -19.93
CA PHE A 34 13.37 13.79 -19.57
C PHE A 34 13.67 14.59 -18.28
N PRO A 35 14.66 15.52 -18.32
CA PRO A 35 15.15 16.20 -17.12
C PRO A 35 14.15 17.18 -16.50
N SER A 36 13.13 17.61 -17.24
CA SER A 36 12.13 18.58 -16.80
C SER A 36 10.91 17.96 -16.12
N ILE A 37 10.87 16.63 -15.93
CA ILE A 37 9.70 15.95 -15.35
C ILE A 37 9.58 16.26 -13.86
N ILE A 38 8.41 16.78 -13.47
CA ILE A 38 8.09 17.08 -12.08
C ILE A 38 7.15 15.98 -11.56
N PRO A 39 7.53 15.24 -10.49
CA PRO A 39 6.68 14.16 -9.97
C PRO A 39 5.32 14.67 -9.47
N VAL A 40 4.24 13.97 -9.82
CA VAL A 40 2.89 14.29 -9.33
C VAL A 40 2.82 14.15 -7.81
N LYS A 41 2.20 15.09 -7.11
CA LYS A 41 2.01 15.01 -5.65
C LYS A 41 1.21 13.75 -5.29
N ARG A 42 1.84 12.84 -4.56
CA ARG A 42 1.17 11.63 -4.06
C ARG A 42 0.21 11.99 -2.92
N VAL A 43 -1.02 11.49 -3.02
CA VAL A 43 -2.02 11.62 -1.95
C VAL A 43 -1.53 10.86 -0.73
N LYS A 44 -1.50 11.51 0.43
CA LYS A 44 -1.28 10.84 1.71
C LYS A 44 -2.59 10.22 2.14
N ILE A 45 -2.57 8.93 2.45
CA ILE A 45 -3.73 8.25 3.02
C ILE A 45 -3.82 8.69 4.48
N GLU A 46 -4.80 9.54 4.79
CA GLU A 46 -5.04 10.03 6.15
C GLU A 46 -6.00 9.12 6.92
N ASN A 47 -5.96 9.25 8.26
CA ASN A 47 -6.67 8.41 9.24
C ASN A 47 -8.17 8.18 8.95
N ASN A 48 -8.84 9.13 8.29
CA ASN A 48 -10.29 9.15 8.12
C ASN A 48 -10.80 8.02 7.19
N ILE A 49 -9.93 7.46 6.34
CA ILE A 49 -10.27 6.32 5.47
C ILE A 49 -10.22 5.00 6.27
N LEU A 50 -9.32 4.91 7.26
CA LEU A 50 -9.08 3.69 8.04
C LEU A 50 -9.91 3.62 9.34
N SER A 51 -10.46 4.75 9.80
CA SER A 51 -11.33 4.81 10.99
C SER A 51 -12.63 4.02 10.84
N ASN A 52 -12.92 3.55 9.63
CA ASN A 52 -14.16 2.90 9.23
C ASN A 52 -13.90 1.58 8.49
N LEU A 53 -12.88 0.81 8.91
CA LEU A 53 -12.67 -0.55 8.36
C LEU A 53 -13.92 -1.43 8.50
N SER A 54 -14.67 -1.22 9.57
CA SER A 54 -15.95 -1.87 9.89
C SER A 54 -17.16 -1.29 9.15
N SER A 55 -17.05 -0.12 8.52
CA SER A 55 -18.15 0.54 7.80
C SER A 55 -17.83 0.82 6.33
N LEU A 56 -16.74 0.27 5.80
CA LEU A 56 -16.36 0.35 4.39
C LEU A 56 -17.38 -0.44 3.55
N PRO A 57 -18.29 0.22 2.81
CA PRO A 57 -19.37 -0.46 2.07
C PRO A 57 -18.85 -1.20 0.83
N LEU A 58 -17.61 -0.91 0.40
CA LEU A 58 -16.90 -1.62 -0.67
C LEU A 58 -16.43 -3.02 -0.25
N LEU A 59 -16.55 -3.37 1.03
CA LEU A 59 -16.21 -4.65 1.62
C LEU A 59 -17.47 -5.25 2.25
N SER A 60 -18.18 -6.08 1.51
CA SER A 60 -19.20 -7.00 2.07
C SER A 60 -18.54 -8.03 3.00
N GLY A 61 -18.02 -7.55 4.14
CA GLY A 61 -17.27 -8.27 5.15
C GLY A 61 -15.84 -7.76 5.25
N GLY A 62 -15.58 -6.67 6.00
CA GLY A 62 -14.21 -6.22 6.33
C GLY A 62 -13.29 -7.34 6.84
N GLY A 63 -13.88 -8.40 7.41
CA GLY A 63 -13.18 -9.65 7.74
C GLY A 63 -12.53 -10.38 6.56
N ASN A 64 -13.13 -10.39 5.37
CA ASN A 64 -12.54 -11.03 4.18
C ASN A 64 -11.30 -10.26 3.69
N TRP A 65 -11.29 -8.93 3.81
CA TRP A 65 -10.10 -8.15 3.50
C TRP A 65 -8.97 -8.44 4.50
N VAL A 66 -9.27 -8.46 5.80
CA VAL A 66 -8.28 -8.82 6.83
C VAL A 66 -7.78 -10.26 6.65
N ALA A 67 -8.64 -11.19 6.24
CA ALA A 67 -8.24 -12.57 5.92
C ALA A 67 -7.32 -12.64 4.71
N GLY A 68 -7.63 -11.90 3.63
CA GLY A 68 -6.77 -11.80 2.45
C GLY A 68 -5.42 -11.16 2.76
N PHE A 69 -5.42 -10.06 3.51
CA PHE A 69 -4.21 -9.39 3.96
C PHE A 69 -3.35 -10.28 4.87
N SER A 70 -3.99 -10.96 5.82
CA SER A 70 -3.31 -11.90 6.73
C SER A 70 -2.73 -13.11 5.98
N SER A 71 -3.38 -13.57 4.91
CA SER A 71 -2.84 -14.65 4.06
C SER A 71 -1.51 -14.28 3.40
N GLY A 72 -1.26 -12.99 3.15
CA GLY A 72 0.00 -12.50 2.59
C GLY A 72 1.05 -12.14 3.65
N GLU A 73 0.64 -11.45 4.73
CA GLU A 73 1.54 -10.74 5.64
C GLU A 73 1.59 -11.33 7.06
N ALA A 74 0.64 -12.18 7.43
CA ALA A 74 0.59 -12.71 8.80
C ALA A 74 1.52 -13.90 9.00
N ASN A 75 1.91 -14.07 10.25
CA ASN A 75 2.68 -15.20 10.74
C ASN A 75 1.96 -15.83 11.94
N PHE A 76 1.76 -17.15 11.87
CA PHE A 76 1.27 -17.98 12.96
C PHE A 76 2.44 -18.83 13.46
N PHE A 77 2.91 -18.54 14.66
CA PHE A 77 4.12 -19.12 15.20
C PHE A 77 3.87 -19.81 16.53
N ILE A 78 4.44 -21.00 16.69
CA ILE A 78 4.42 -21.75 17.95
C ILE A 78 5.82 -21.68 18.55
N THR A 79 5.93 -21.17 19.77
CA THR A 79 7.19 -21.14 20.53
C THR A 79 7.12 -22.12 21.68
N MET A 80 8.16 -22.92 21.87
CA MET A 80 8.28 -23.87 22.98
C MET A 80 9.55 -23.58 23.76
N SER A 81 9.47 -23.58 25.09
CA SER A 81 10.63 -23.47 25.99
C SER A 81 10.42 -24.36 27.21
N GLY A 82 11.13 -25.48 27.24
CA GLY A 82 10.90 -26.55 28.22
C GLY A 82 9.47 -27.08 28.11
N THR A 83 8.71 -27.00 29.21
CA THR A 83 7.30 -27.41 29.28
C THR A 83 6.31 -26.30 28.90
N LYS A 84 6.80 -25.09 28.58
CA LYS A 84 5.95 -23.94 28.23
C LYS A 84 5.77 -23.84 26.72
N VAL A 85 4.54 -23.56 26.31
CA VAL A 85 4.15 -23.36 24.92
C VAL A 85 3.44 -22.01 24.79
N TRP A 86 3.80 -21.23 23.76
CA TRP A 86 3.13 -19.99 23.40
C TRP A 86 2.72 -20.03 21.93
N LEU A 87 1.52 -19.51 21.66
CA LEU A 87 1.05 -19.23 20.31
C LEU A 87 1.21 -17.73 20.06
N ARG A 88 1.74 -17.37 18.90
CA ARG A 88 1.89 -15.98 18.46
C ARG A 88 1.25 -15.81 17.09
N PHE A 89 0.34 -14.86 17.02
CA PHE A 89 -0.09 -14.26 15.76
C PHE A 89 0.60 -12.89 15.62
N SER A 90 1.14 -12.60 14.45
CA SER A 90 1.74 -11.31 14.17
C SER A 90 1.57 -10.92 12.70
N ILE A 91 1.29 -9.66 12.43
CA ILE A 91 1.34 -9.06 11.10
C ILE A 91 2.46 -8.02 11.11
N ALA A 92 3.38 -8.09 10.15
CA ALA A 92 4.43 -7.10 9.95
C ALA A 92 4.14 -6.28 8.68
N GLN A 93 4.54 -5.01 8.67
CA GLN A 93 4.42 -4.15 7.50
C GLN A 93 5.43 -3.00 7.58
N ASP A 94 5.72 -2.33 6.44
CA ASP A 94 6.53 -1.12 6.43
C ASP A 94 5.92 -0.02 7.34
N SER A 95 6.80 0.75 7.99
CA SER A 95 6.42 1.83 8.91
C SER A 95 5.48 2.89 8.31
N ARG A 96 5.44 3.03 6.98
CA ARG A 96 4.49 3.89 6.26
C ARG A 96 3.04 3.56 6.55
N ASP A 97 2.76 2.29 6.89
CA ASP A 97 1.41 1.77 7.17
C ASP A 97 1.15 1.56 8.67
N ILE A 98 1.91 2.25 9.55
CA ILE A 98 1.71 2.17 11.01
C ILE A 98 0.26 2.47 11.43
N LEU A 99 -0.43 3.36 10.70
CA LEU A 99 -1.82 3.73 10.97
C LEU A 99 -2.77 2.57 10.65
N LEU A 100 -2.51 1.82 9.58
CA LEU A 100 -3.23 0.59 9.26
C LEU A 100 -3.03 -0.45 10.37
N LEU A 101 -1.80 -0.69 10.81
CA LEU A 101 -1.53 -1.65 11.90
C LEU A 101 -2.24 -1.24 13.21
N LYS A 102 -2.26 0.05 13.55
CA LYS A 102 -3.05 0.56 14.70
C LYS A 102 -4.55 0.36 14.53
N SER A 103 -5.06 0.42 13.29
CA SER A 103 -6.48 0.14 13.01
C SER A 103 -6.81 -1.35 13.16
N LEU A 104 -5.88 -2.25 12.83
CA LEU A 104 -6.05 -3.69 13.04
C LEU A 104 -6.11 -4.07 14.52
N VAL A 105 -5.38 -3.35 15.40
CA VAL A 105 -5.51 -3.52 16.87
C VAL A 105 -6.91 -3.18 17.37
N LYS A 106 -7.65 -2.28 16.70
CA LYS A 106 -9.06 -1.98 17.04
C LYS A 106 -10.05 -2.95 16.39
N PHE A 107 -9.63 -3.65 15.34
CA PHE A 107 -10.47 -4.57 14.58
C PHE A 107 -10.59 -5.93 15.27
N PHE A 108 -9.48 -6.45 15.81
CA PHE A 108 -9.43 -7.67 16.62
C PHE A 108 -9.84 -7.40 18.07
#